data_AF-A0A448Q6A8-F1
#
_entry.id   AF-A0A448Q6A8-F1
#
_cell.length_a   1.000
_cell.length_b   1.000
_cell.length_c   1.000
_cell.angle_alpha   90.00
_cell.angle_beta   90.00
_cell.angle_gamma   90.00
#
_symmetry.space_group_name_H-M   'P 1'
#
loop_
_entity.id
_entity.type
_entity.pdbx_description
1 polymer ?
#
loop_
_entity_poly.entity_id
_entity_poly.type
_entity_poly.pdbx_seq_one_letter_code
_entity_poly.pdbx_strand_id
1 'polypeptide(L)'
;MDNLQGTPNAFYCEQTQMFGKAFTVVGKKPLNADMAMTRLGLPLEIVPLKDPKTIKAGEAFPVQIFYKDQPLAGETIIATSDTFVVKDMEAATSHREPQAFSGKTDSEGKVNFIPLIEGVWKLKVIHKEPFEDQKVCQHSANYATLILPVGKTRAKLPPKPEHHH
;
A
#
# COMPACT_ATOMS: atom_id res chain seq x y z
N MET A 1 -15.15 10.67 19.18
CA MET A 1 -13.84 10.02 19.03
C MET A 1 -13.26 9.95 20.42
N ASP A 2 -12.98 8.75 20.91
CA ASP A 2 -12.35 8.59 22.22
C ASP A 2 -10.90 9.08 22.15
N ASN A 3 -10.44 9.74 23.19
CA ASN A 3 -9.15 10.42 23.24
C ASN A 3 -8.63 10.45 24.69
N LEU A 4 -7.38 10.90 24.90
CA LEU A 4 -6.75 10.89 26.23
C LEU A 4 -7.51 11.74 27.27
N GLN A 5 -8.20 12.80 26.86
CA GLN A 5 -8.93 13.68 27.76
C GLN A 5 -10.25 13.07 28.23
N GLY A 6 -10.89 12.27 27.37
CA GLY A 6 -12.16 11.61 27.65
C GLY A 6 -12.04 10.22 28.26
N THR A 7 -10.83 9.66 28.34
CA THR A 7 -10.60 8.28 28.80
C THR A 7 -9.60 8.26 29.97
N PRO A 8 -10.10 8.33 31.22
CA PRO A 8 -9.27 8.23 32.42
C PRO A 8 -8.42 6.95 32.41
N ASN A 9 -7.15 7.06 32.80
CA ASN A 9 -6.15 5.98 32.81
C ASN A 9 -5.71 5.44 31.43
N ALA A 10 -6.05 6.10 30.33
CA ALA A 10 -5.47 5.77 29.03
C ALA A 10 -3.95 6.03 29.04
N PHE A 11 -3.15 5.00 28.73
CA PHE A 11 -1.69 5.11 28.60
C PHE A 11 -1.23 5.15 27.13
N TYR A 12 -2.13 4.86 26.19
CA TYR A 12 -1.86 4.84 24.75
C TYR A 12 -3.04 5.42 23.96
N CYS A 13 -2.74 6.26 22.97
CA CYS A 13 -3.68 6.70 21.94
C CYS A 13 -2.98 6.82 20.58
N GLU A 14 -3.55 6.17 19.56
CA GLU A 14 -3.14 6.32 18.16
C GLU A 14 -4.37 6.54 17.28
N GLN A 15 -4.36 7.60 16.47
CA GLN A 15 -5.28 7.74 15.36
C GLN A 15 -4.71 7.01 14.15
N THR A 16 -5.48 6.08 13.59
CA THR A 16 -5.11 5.40 12.34
C THR A 16 -6.01 5.83 11.18
N GLN A 17 -5.40 6.13 10.04
CA GLN A 17 -6.09 6.39 8.79
C GLN A 17 -5.53 5.47 7.70
N MET A 18 -6.41 4.86 6.91
CA MET A 18 -6.03 3.90 5.86
C MET A 18 -6.59 4.33 4.52
N PHE A 19 -5.71 4.45 3.52
CA PHE A 19 -6.04 4.86 2.16
C PHE A 19 -5.72 3.73 1.19
N GLY A 20 -6.64 3.46 0.26
CA GLY A 20 -6.48 2.41 -0.74
C GLY A 20 -6.77 2.95 -2.13
N LYS A 21 -5.83 2.71 -3.06
CA LYS A 21 -5.99 2.98 -4.49
C LYS A 21 -5.87 1.67 -5.25
N ALA A 22 -6.85 1.36 -6.08
CA ALA A 22 -6.84 0.20 -6.95
C ALA A 22 -7.36 0.59 -8.33
N PHE A 23 -6.76 0.04 -9.38
CA PHE A 23 -7.22 0.26 -10.75
C PHE A 23 -8.05 -0.91 -11.24
N THR A 24 -9.30 -0.63 -11.61
CA THR A 24 -10.20 -1.61 -12.24
C THR A 24 -10.61 -1.08 -13.60
N VAL A 25 -10.45 -1.92 -14.63
CA VAL A 25 -10.82 -1.58 -16.00
C VAL A 25 -11.99 -2.47 -16.40
N VAL A 26 -13.09 -1.85 -16.84
CA VAL A 26 -14.30 -2.54 -17.28
C VAL A 26 -14.36 -2.54 -18.81
N GLY A 27 -14.63 -3.72 -19.39
CA GLY A 27 -14.70 -3.90 -20.84
C GLY A 27 -13.33 -3.98 -21.50
N LYS A 28 -13.27 -3.61 -22.78
CA LYS A 28 -12.06 -3.78 -23.62
C LYS A 28 -11.17 -2.54 -23.70
N LYS A 29 -11.53 -1.44 -23.03
CA LYS A 29 -10.71 -0.22 -23.03
C LYS A 29 -9.45 -0.47 -22.19
N PRO A 30 -8.30 0.14 -22.54
CA PRO A 30 -7.12 0.08 -21.69
C PRO A 30 -7.30 0.95 -20.44
N LEU A 31 -6.48 0.69 -19.40
CA LEU A 31 -6.34 1.62 -18.27
C LEU A 31 -5.95 3.02 -18.80
N ASN A 32 -6.64 4.04 -18.29
CA ASN A 32 -6.27 5.44 -18.54
C ASN A 32 -5.02 5.77 -17.72
N ALA A 33 -3.91 6.04 -18.42
CA ALA A 33 -2.62 6.32 -17.81
C ALA A 33 -2.63 7.64 -17.02
N ASP A 34 -3.23 8.69 -17.58
CA ASP A 34 -3.32 10.01 -16.96
C ASP A 34 -4.05 9.91 -15.62
N MET A 35 -5.19 9.21 -15.58
CA MET A 35 -5.92 8.95 -14.34
C MET A 35 -5.07 8.17 -13.32
N ALA A 36 -4.32 7.17 -13.78
CA ALA A 36 -3.52 6.34 -12.89
C ALA A 36 -2.37 7.11 -12.24
N MET A 37 -1.74 7.99 -13.01
CA MET A 37 -0.59 8.81 -12.63
C MET A 37 -0.99 10.13 -11.93
N THR A 38 -2.27 10.47 -11.94
CA THR A 38 -2.79 11.66 -11.25
C THR A 38 -2.95 11.39 -9.75
N ARG A 39 -2.52 12.39 -8.96
CA ARG A 39 -2.72 12.44 -7.51
C ARG A 39 -4.20 12.66 -7.20
N LEU A 40 -4.72 11.91 -6.24
CA LEU A 40 -6.11 12.04 -5.76
C LEU A 40 -6.24 13.01 -4.58
N GLY A 41 -5.12 13.45 -3.99
CA GLY A 41 -5.12 14.32 -2.81
C GLY A 41 -5.37 13.56 -1.51
N LEU A 42 -5.09 12.26 -1.48
CA LEU A 42 -5.16 11.47 -0.25
C LEU A 42 -4.03 11.90 0.70
N PRO A 43 -4.25 11.95 2.02
CA PRO A 43 -3.23 12.38 2.98
C PRO A 43 -1.92 11.62 2.87
N LEU A 44 -1.96 10.31 2.66
CA LEU A 44 -0.81 9.49 2.27
C LEU A 44 -1.15 8.79 0.95
N GLU A 45 -0.33 8.97 -0.08
CA GLU A 45 -0.62 8.49 -1.44
C GLU A 45 0.62 7.88 -2.11
N ILE A 46 0.46 6.72 -2.75
CA ILE A 46 1.45 6.13 -3.66
C ILE A 46 0.99 6.40 -5.10
N VAL A 47 1.85 7.02 -5.90
CA VAL A 47 1.52 7.51 -7.25
C VAL A 47 2.49 6.90 -8.28
N PRO A 48 1.99 6.19 -9.31
CA PRO A 48 2.80 5.79 -10.45
C PRO A 48 3.41 6.98 -11.19
N LEU A 49 4.70 6.91 -11.55
CA LEU A 49 5.34 7.91 -12.40
C LEU A 49 5.42 7.49 -13.88
N LYS A 50 4.95 6.29 -14.20
CA LYS A 50 4.79 5.77 -15.57
C LYS A 50 3.43 5.08 -15.68
N ASP A 51 2.98 4.87 -16.92
CA ASP A 51 1.76 4.14 -17.21
C ASP A 51 1.84 2.72 -16.59
N PRO A 52 0.93 2.34 -15.67
CA PRO A 52 0.97 1.01 -15.05
C PRO A 52 0.86 -0.16 -16.03
N LYS A 53 0.40 0.06 -17.27
CA LYS A 53 0.40 -0.98 -18.31
C LYS A 53 1.81 -1.35 -18.78
N THR A 54 2.82 -0.51 -18.53
CA THR A 54 4.20 -0.78 -18.94
C THR A 54 4.97 -1.59 -17.90
N ILE A 55 4.36 -1.93 -16.75
CA ILE A 55 5.04 -2.69 -15.70
C ILE A 55 5.32 -4.10 -16.20
N LYS A 56 6.56 -4.54 -15.99
CA LYS A 56 7.02 -5.88 -16.34
C LYS A 56 7.81 -6.47 -15.20
N ALA A 57 7.74 -7.79 -15.07
CA ALA A 57 8.57 -8.49 -14.10
C ALA A 57 10.06 -8.30 -14.43
N GLY A 58 10.89 -8.06 -13.41
CA GLY A 58 12.33 -7.82 -13.51
C GLY A 58 12.72 -6.39 -13.88
N GLU A 59 11.77 -5.52 -14.26
CA GLU A 59 12.05 -4.14 -14.67
C GLU A 59 11.67 -3.13 -13.57
N ALA A 60 12.43 -2.04 -13.47
CA ALA A 60 12.14 -0.95 -12.55
C ALA A 60 10.92 -0.14 -12.98
N PHE A 61 9.96 -0.01 -12.07
CA PHE A 61 8.79 0.84 -12.21
C PHE A 61 8.81 1.96 -11.15
N PRO A 62 8.93 3.23 -11.57
CA PRO A 62 9.05 4.33 -10.64
C PRO A 62 7.68 4.69 -10.03
N VAL A 63 7.65 4.83 -8.70
CA VAL A 63 6.53 5.39 -7.95
C VAL A 63 7.02 6.53 -7.06
N GLN A 64 6.13 7.45 -6.72
CA GLN A 64 6.39 8.53 -5.77
C GLN A 64 5.36 8.53 -4.66
N ILE A 65 5.82 8.80 -3.45
CA ILE A 65 5.01 8.81 -2.24
C ILE A 65 4.82 10.25 -1.82
N PHE A 66 3.60 10.61 -1.47
CA PHE A 66 3.25 11.92 -0.95
C PHE A 66 2.61 11.78 0.42
N TYR A 67 2.98 12.67 1.35
CA TYR A 67 2.28 12.89 2.60
C TYR A 67 1.88 14.36 2.71
N LYS A 68 0.59 14.64 2.94
CA LYS A 68 0.03 16.02 3.02
C LYS A 68 0.53 16.91 1.89
N ASP A 69 0.40 16.41 0.65
CA ASP A 69 0.84 17.07 -0.58
C ASP A 69 2.35 17.29 -0.79
N GLN A 70 3.19 16.82 0.13
CA GLN A 70 4.65 16.91 0.02
C GLN A 70 5.26 15.53 -0.32
N PRO A 71 6.34 15.46 -1.11
CA PRO A 71 7.05 14.21 -1.31
C PRO A 71 7.59 13.63 0.01
N LEU A 72 7.34 12.34 0.26
CA LEU A 72 7.72 11.67 1.51
C LEU A 72 9.03 10.90 1.35
N ALA A 73 10.13 11.51 1.78
CA ALA A 73 11.47 10.93 1.75
C ALA A 73 11.73 9.97 2.91
N GLY A 74 12.61 8.98 2.68
CA GLY A 74 13.11 8.08 3.71
C GLY A 74 12.11 7.03 4.24
N GLU A 75 10.95 6.90 3.60
CA GLU A 75 9.90 5.95 4.00
C GLU A 75 10.09 4.60 3.31
N THR A 76 9.70 3.51 3.98
CA THR A 76 9.85 2.15 3.42
C THR A 76 8.58 1.72 2.70
N ILE A 77 8.72 1.38 1.41
CA ILE A 77 7.72 0.68 0.62
C ILE A 77 7.98 -0.81 0.70
N ILE A 78 6.97 -1.54 1.14
CA ILE A 78 6.92 -3.00 1.00
C ILE A 78 5.88 -3.36 -0.05
N ALA A 79 6.10 -4.46 -0.76
CA ALA A 79 5.09 -4.97 -1.68
C ALA A 79 5.08 -6.49 -1.73
N THR A 80 3.90 -7.01 -2.05
CA THR A 80 3.67 -8.44 -2.27
C THR A 80 2.69 -8.63 -3.42
N SER A 81 2.58 -9.86 -3.94
CA SER A 81 1.59 -10.21 -4.96
C SER A 81 0.71 -11.37 -4.51
N ASP A 82 -0.49 -11.46 -5.08
CA ASP A 82 -1.35 -12.63 -4.93
C ASP A 82 -0.59 -13.95 -5.21
N THR A 83 0.21 -14.00 -6.28
CA THR A 83 1.04 -15.14 -6.69
C THR A 83 2.21 -15.44 -5.76
N PHE A 84 2.62 -14.50 -4.91
CA PHE A 84 3.62 -14.71 -3.86
C PHE A 84 2.97 -15.16 -2.57
N VAL A 85 1.90 -14.47 -2.15
CA VAL A 85 1.18 -14.72 -0.90
C VAL A 85 0.65 -16.15 -0.84
N VAL A 86 0.15 -16.70 -1.96
CA VAL A 86 -0.34 -18.09 -1.98
C VAL A 86 0.72 -19.15 -1.69
N LYS A 87 2.01 -18.80 -1.68
CA LYS A 87 3.10 -19.72 -1.30
C LYS A 87 3.23 -19.90 0.22
N ASP A 88 2.66 -18.98 1.00
CA ASP A 88 2.62 -19.04 2.47
C ASP A 88 1.29 -18.44 2.98
N MET A 89 0.22 -19.18 2.71
CA MET A 89 -1.14 -18.79 3.11
C MET A 89 -1.32 -18.77 4.63
N GLU A 90 -0.60 -19.62 5.37
CA GLU A 90 -0.66 -19.64 6.83
C GLU A 90 -0.14 -18.33 7.41
N ALA A 91 1.00 -17.83 6.92
CA ALA A 91 1.51 -16.53 7.33
C ALA A 91 0.56 -15.40 6.90
N ALA A 92 0.00 -15.47 5.70
CA ALA A 92 -0.95 -14.48 5.18
C ALA A 92 -2.19 -14.33 6.07
N THR A 93 -2.78 -15.45 6.53
CA THR A 93 -3.96 -15.44 7.42
C THR A 93 -3.62 -15.15 8.88
N SER A 94 -2.33 -15.17 9.25
CA SER A 94 -1.85 -14.95 10.62
C SER A 94 -1.18 -13.58 10.79
N HIS A 95 -1.58 -12.58 9.99
CA HIS A 95 -1.03 -11.21 10.00
C HIS A 95 0.48 -11.10 9.75
N ARG A 96 1.10 -12.14 9.18
CA ARG A 96 2.53 -12.20 8.82
C ARG A 96 2.71 -12.24 7.29
N GLU A 97 1.90 -11.46 6.57
CA GLU A 97 1.85 -11.51 5.11
C GLU A 97 3.26 -11.38 4.49
N PRO A 98 3.70 -12.38 3.71
CA PRO A 98 5.05 -12.39 3.15
C PRO A 98 5.20 -11.23 2.15
N GLN A 99 6.33 -10.54 2.20
CA GLN A 99 6.64 -9.42 1.31
C GLN A 99 7.71 -9.84 0.30
N ALA A 100 7.48 -9.54 -0.98
CA ALA A 100 8.35 -9.90 -2.10
C ALA A 100 9.27 -8.75 -2.54
N PHE A 101 9.06 -7.55 -1.99
CA PHE A 101 9.84 -6.35 -2.29
C PHE A 101 9.90 -5.45 -1.06
N SER A 102 11.05 -4.78 -0.89
CA SER A 102 11.24 -3.69 0.06
C SER A 102 12.16 -2.64 -0.57
N GLY A 103 11.81 -1.36 -0.47
CA GLY A 103 12.61 -0.25 -0.98
C GLY A 103 12.36 1.02 -0.19
N LYS A 104 13.39 1.86 -0.03
CA LYS A 104 13.30 3.13 0.69
C LYS A 104 13.17 4.30 -0.29
N THR A 105 12.33 5.27 0.00
CA THR A 105 12.18 6.46 -0.84
C THR A 105 13.41 7.36 -0.75
N ASP A 106 13.77 7.96 -1.88
CA ASP A 106 14.82 8.97 -1.98
C ASP A 106 14.36 10.34 -1.44
N SER A 107 15.21 11.36 -1.58
CA SER A 107 14.92 12.74 -1.13
C SER A 107 13.73 13.40 -1.85
N GLU A 108 13.35 12.90 -3.02
CA GLU A 108 12.19 13.36 -3.77
C GLU A 108 10.95 12.47 -3.52
N GLY A 109 11.01 11.57 -2.53
CA GLY A 109 9.95 10.64 -2.21
C GLY A 109 9.73 9.55 -3.26
N LYS A 110 10.72 9.28 -4.14
CA LYS A 110 10.61 8.30 -5.22
C LYS A 110 11.27 6.98 -4.83
N VAL A 111 10.76 5.88 -5.39
CA VAL A 111 11.38 4.56 -5.31
C VAL A 111 11.08 3.76 -6.57
N ASN A 112 12.04 2.95 -7.01
CA ASN A 112 11.85 2.01 -8.10
C ASN A 112 11.30 0.69 -7.55
N PHE A 113 10.02 0.43 -7.78
CA PHE A 113 9.40 -0.87 -7.54
C PHE A 113 9.83 -1.87 -8.61
N ILE A 114 10.40 -3.00 -8.21
CA ILE A 114 10.90 -4.03 -9.12
C ILE A 114 10.17 -5.35 -8.82
N PRO A 115 9.01 -5.62 -9.46
CA PRO A 115 8.33 -6.90 -9.29
C PRO A 115 9.14 -8.01 -9.95
N LEU A 116 9.51 -9.08 -9.25
CA LEU A 116 10.25 -10.20 -9.86
C LEU A 116 9.33 -11.26 -10.51
N ILE A 117 8.03 -11.17 -10.24
CA ILE A 117 7.02 -12.12 -10.71
C ILE A 117 5.75 -11.39 -11.15
N GLU A 118 5.01 -12.01 -12.06
CA GLU A 118 3.67 -11.55 -12.41
C GLU A 118 2.66 -11.83 -11.29
N GLY A 119 1.62 -11.00 -11.20
CA GLY A 119 0.57 -11.08 -10.19
C GLY A 119 -0.23 -9.79 -10.08
N VAL A 120 -1.23 -9.77 -9.20
CA VAL A 120 -1.81 -8.54 -8.66
C VAL A 120 -0.95 -8.15 -7.47
N TRP A 121 -0.24 -7.03 -7.61
CA TRP A 121 0.65 -6.51 -6.59
C TRP A 121 -0.05 -5.50 -5.70
N LYS A 122 0.23 -5.59 -4.40
CA LYS A 122 -0.14 -4.61 -3.38
C LYS A 122 1.14 -3.96 -2.88
N LEU A 123 1.33 -2.68 -3.20
CA LEU A 123 2.34 -1.83 -2.58
C LEU A 123 1.74 -1.21 -1.32
N LYS A 124 2.54 -1.11 -0.26
CA LYS A 124 2.14 -0.56 1.03
C LYS A 124 3.20 0.37 1.58
N VAL A 125 2.74 1.47 2.15
CA VAL A 125 3.53 2.41 2.93
C VAL A 125 2.82 2.70 4.26
N ILE A 126 3.60 2.91 5.32
CA ILE A 126 3.10 3.34 6.62
C ILE A 126 3.91 4.57 7.00
N HIS A 127 3.25 5.69 7.28
CA HIS A 127 3.88 6.87 7.84
C HIS A 127 3.34 7.13 9.23
N LYS A 128 4.23 7.14 10.23
CA LYS A 128 3.87 7.44 11.62
C LYS A 128 4.54 8.73 12.08
N GLU A 129 3.75 9.60 12.71
CA GLU A 129 4.22 10.84 13.32
C GLU A 129 3.51 11.09 14.66
N PRO A 130 4.04 11.97 15.52
CA PRO A 130 3.28 12.46 16.67
C PRO A 130 1.95 13.06 16.21
N PHE A 131 0.88 12.80 16.97
CA PHE A 131 -0.39 13.47 16.75
C PHE A 131 -0.25 14.99 16.99
N GLU A 132 -0.98 15.81 16.22
CA GLU A 132 -0.83 17.27 16.23
C GLU A 132 -1.04 17.88 17.62
N ASP A 133 -2.10 17.47 18.33
CA ASP A 133 -2.31 17.82 19.74
C ASP A 133 -2.03 16.61 20.65
N GLN A 134 -0.86 16.62 21.26
CA GLN A 134 -0.41 15.58 22.21
C GLN A 134 -1.31 15.43 23.45
N LYS A 135 -2.16 16.42 23.75
CA LYS A 135 -3.14 16.30 24.84
C LYS A 135 -4.37 15.50 24.42
N VAL A 136 -4.65 15.43 23.12
CA VAL A 136 -5.77 14.67 22.57
C VAL A 136 -5.35 13.23 22.31
N CYS A 137 -4.22 13.01 21.64
CA CYS A 137 -3.72 11.68 21.29
C CYS A 137 -2.19 11.70 21.16
N GLN A 138 -1.51 10.54 21.16
CA GLN A 138 -0.04 10.52 21.08
C GLN A 138 0.46 10.34 19.64
N HIS A 139 -0.18 9.47 18.86
CA HIS A 139 0.33 9.05 17.55
C HIS A 139 -0.70 9.25 16.43
N SER A 140 -0.21 9.59 15.25
CA SER A 140 -0.93 9.48 13.98
C SER A 140 -0.23 8.43 13.12
N ALA A 141 -0.97 7.43 12.66
CA ALA A 141 -0.49 6.38 11.78
C ALA A 141 -1.31 6.39 10.48
N ASN A 142 -0.66 6.78 9.39
CA ASN A 142 -1.25 6.81 8.06
C ASN A 142 -0.75 5.61 7.26
N TYR A 143 -1.66 4.91 6.60
CA TYR A 143 -1.37 3.75 5.76
C TYR A 143 -1.86 4.05 4.37
N ALA A 144 -1.04 3.78 3.35
CA ALA A 144 -1.51 3.83 1.97
C ALA A 144 -1.16 2.55 1.23
N THR A 145 -2.08 2.14 0.35
CA THR A 145 -1.90 0.98 -0.51
C THR A 145 -2.21 1.33 -1.96
N LEU A 146 -1.42 0.76 -2.87
CA LEU A 146 -1.66 0.80 -4.31
C LEU A 146 -1.72 -0.62 -4.84
N ILE A 147 -2.84 -0.97 -5.46
CA ILE A 147 -3.06 -2.27 -6.10
C ILE A 147 -3.00 -2.11 -7.62
N LEU A 148 -2.10 -2.86 -8.25
CA LEU A 148 -1.92 -2.88 -9.70
C LEU A 148 -1.58 -4.29 -10.22
N PRO A 149 -2.02 -4.63 -11.44
CA PRO A 149 -1.60 -5.88 -12.07
C PRO A 149 -0.21 -5.74 -12.70
N VAL A 150 0.61 -6.78 -12.58
CA VAL A 150 1.85 -6.98 -13.34
C VAL A 150 1.69 -8.24 -14.16
N GLY A 151 1.74 -8.11 -15.49
CA GLY A 151 1.46 -9.20 -16.39
C GLY A 151 0.04 -9.78 -16.26
N LYS A 152 -0.14 -11.02 -16.72
CA LYS A 152 -1.47 -11.66 -16.83
C LYS A 152 -1.69 -12.76 -15.79
N THR A 153 -0.63 -13.27 -15.18
CA THR A 153 -0.72 -14.33 -14.18
C THR A 153 -1.46 -13.87 -12.93
N ARG A 154 -2.36 -14.71 -12.42
CA ARG A 154 -3.11 -14.48 -11.18
C ARG A 154 -3.03 -15.73 -10.33
N ALA A 155 -3.05 -15.56 -9.01
CA ALA A 155 -3.11 -16.69 -8.12
C ALA A 155 -4.44 -17.44 -8.28
N LYS A 156 -4.37 -18.78 -8.27
CA LYS A 156 -5.55 -19.59 -8.00
C LYS A 156 -5.68 -19.65 -6.48
N LEU A 157 -6.74 -19.05 -5.94
CA LEU A 157 -6.99 -19.16 -4.51
C LEU A 157 -7.18 -20.64 -4.16
N PRO A 158 -6.59 -21.12 -3.04
CA PRO A 158 -6.93 -22.44 -2.54
C PRO A 158 -8.44 -22.48 -2.26
N PRO A 159 -9.08 -23.65 -2.40
CA PRO A 159 -10.49 -23.81 -2.01
C PRO A 159 -10.66 -23.31 -0.58
N LYS A 160 -11.67 -22.46 -0.37
CA LYS A 160 -11.99 -21.94 0.97
C LYS A 160 -12.22 -23.15 1.89
N PRO A 161 -11.57 -23.24 3.06
CA PRO A 161 -11.88 -24.32 3.98
C PRO A 161 -13.37 -24.27 4.30
N GLU A 162 -14.04 -25.42 4.20
CA GLU A 162 -15.44 -25.56 4.59
C GLU A 162 -15.55 -25.15 6.05
N HIS A 163 -16.19 -24.01 6.31
CA HIS A 163 -16.59 -23.65 7.66
C HIS A 163 -17.80 -24.52 7.99
N HIS A 164 -17.56 -25.67 8.63
CA HIS A 164 -18.63 -26.37 9.34
C HIS A 164 -19.02 -25.49 10.53
N HIS A 165 -20.18 -24.84 10.41
CA HIS A 165 -20.90 -24.24 11.53
C HIS A 165 -21.57 -25.32 12.36
#